data_AF-A0AA44WQB6-F1
#
_entry.id   AF-A0AA44WQB6-F1
#
_cell.length_a   1.000
_cell.length_b   1.000
_cell.length_c   1.000
_cell.angle_alpha   90.00
_cell.angle_beta   90.00
_cell.angle_gamma   90.00
#
_symmetry.space_group_name_H-M   'P 1'
#
loop_
_entity.id
_entity.type
_entity.pdbx_description
1 polymer ?
#
loop_
_entity_poly.entity_id
_entity_poly.type
_entity_poly.pdbx_seq_one_letter_code
_entity_poly.pdbx_strand_id
1 'polypeptide(L)'
;MTVVARRYVKKFSAPDPGDGFVGYAGFSELCKDLQSIIDVLWLSGTPSLQIPFLLNVASEFTRYIVSFPPSPRATFVILRKLDKCFASLLCGQDIDTKEPLPGFENGLRAGMTTTDMVRCRSLVEQSRILVMEVLSSNTEETDDADLDDGGESDTDNDRDALSVANLGTGQGSTAWVEDDEARLSMDVVRVYENTIVQLGNRLGDTLGGKIQIGIGAEDHPRPDN
;
A
#
# COMPACT_ATOMS: atom_id res chain seq x y z
N MET A 1 -5.64 4.70 17.61
CA MET A 1 -4.27 5.15 17.29
C MET A 1 -3.34 5.19 18.48
N THR A 2 -3.70 5.76 19.63
CA THR A 2 -2.80 5.89 20.80
C THR A 2 -2.19 4.57 21.28
N VAL A 3 -2.98 3.48 21.29
CA VAL A 3 -2.48 2.13 21.66
C VAL A 3 -1.41 1.65 20.68
N VAL A 4 -1.67 1.76 19.38
CA VAL A 4 -0.71 1.38 18.32
C VAL A 4 0.58 2.18 18.44
N ALA A 5 0.48 3.50 18.60
CA ALA A 5 1.65 4.36 18.78
C ALA A 5 2.49 3.95 20.01
N ARG A 6 1.83 3.62 21.13
CA ARG A 6 2.52 3.18 22.36
C ARG A 6 3.23 1.83 22.18
N ARG A 7 2.60 0.87 21.50
CA ARG A 7 3.20 -0.43 21.17
C ARG A 7 4.32 -0.30 20.15
N TYR A 8 4.17 0.60 19.17
CA TYR A 8 5.18 0.91 18.17
C TYR A 8 6.46 1.49 18.79
N VAL A 9 6.34 2.41 19.76
CA VAL A 9 7.52 2.96 20.47
C VAL A 9 8.32 1.87 21.18
N LYS A 10 7.66 0.80 21.62
CA LYS A 10 8.29 -0.36 22.28
C LYS A 10 8.65 -1.50 21.34
N LYS A 11 8.60 -1.30 20.01
CA LYS A 11 8.97 -2.32 19.04
C LYS A 11 10.35 -2.91 19.39
N PHE A 12 10.48 -4.23 19.28
CA PHE A 12 11.69 -4.98 19.63
C PHE A 12 12.17 -4.88 21.10
N SER A 13 11.36 -4.31 22.00
CA SER A 13 11.66 -4.29 23.44
C SER A 13 11.19 -5.56 24.11
N ALA A 14 11.97 -6.06 25.09
CA ALA A 14 11.55 -7.17 25.93
C ALA A 14 10.30 -6.80 26.75
N PRO A 15 9.39 -7.76 27.02
CA PRO A 15 8.25 -7.52 27.89
C PRO A 15 8.70 -7.07 29.28
N ASP A 16 8.27 -5.89 29.72
CA ASP A 16 8.47 -5.44 31.09
C ASP A 16 7.32 -5.98 31.97
N PRO A 17 7.59 -6.78 33.01
CA PRO A 17 6.58 -7.32 33.92
C PRO A 17 5.71 -6.26 34.62
N GLY A 18 6.13 -4.98 34.63
CA GLY A 18 5.37 -3.86 35.20
C GLY A 18 4.57 -3.03 34.19
N ASP A 19 4.70 -3.29 32.89
CA ASP A 19 4.13 -2.44 31.85
C ASP A 19 2.99 -3.15 31.10
N GLY A 20 1.79 -2.55 31.13
CA GLY A 20 0.58 -3.11 30.50
C GLY A 20 0.59 -3.16 28.97
N PHE A 21 1.71 -2.85 28.32
CA PHE A 21 1.83 -2.89 26.86
C PHE A 21 3.14 -3.55 26.42
N VAL A 22 3.00 -4.64 25.65
CA VAL A 22 4.09 -5.32 24.94
C VAL A 22 4.26 -4.70 23.56
N GLY A 23 5.51 -4.46 23.15
CA GLY A 23 5.84 -3.95 21.82
C GLY A 23 5.49 -4.91 20.68
N TYR A 24 5.54 -4.44 19.45
CA TYR A 24 5.33 -5.32 18.29
C TYR A 24 6.54 -6.22 18.04
N ALA A 25 6.27 -7.51 17.81
CA ALA A 25 7.29 -8.48 17.43
C ALA A 25 7.69 -8.38 15.95
N GLY A 26 6.80 -7.86 15.10
CA GLY A 26 7.05 -7.67 13.67
C GLY A 26 5.94 -6.89 12.98
N PHE A 27 6.16 -6.55 11.71
CA PHE A 27 5.23 -5.70 10.95
C PHE A 27 3.84 -6.33 10.78
N SER A 28 3.77 -7.66 10.67
CA SER A 28 2.50 -8.41 10.57
C SER A 28 1.56 -8.17 11.75
N GLU A 29 2.10 -8.06 12.96
CA GLU A 29 1.29 -7.82 14.17
C GLU A 29 0.75 -6.39 14.20
N LEU A 30 1.60 -5.42 13.85
CA LEU A 30 1.19 -4.04 13.71
C LEU A 30 0.10 -3.89 12.63
N CYS A 31 0.24 -4.58 11.50
CA CYS A 31 -0.77 -4.57 10.45
C CYS A 31 -2.11 -5.14 10.95
N LYS A 32 -2.12 -6.19 11.77
CA LYS A 32 -3.39 -6.70 12.34
C LYS A 32 -4.11 -5.64 13.19
N ASP A 33 -3.37 -4.89 14.01
CA ASP A 33 -3.94 -3.81 14.81
C ASP A 33 -4.45 -2.65 13.92
N LEU A 34 -3.69 -2.26 12.89
CA LEU A 34 -4.12 -1.26 11.92
C LEU A 34 -5.36 -1.70 11.15
N GLN A 35 -5.42 -2.97 10.74
CA GLN A 35 -6.58 -3.54 10.06
C GLN A 35 -7.83 -3.42 10.93
N SER A 36 -7.75 -3.80 12.21
CA SER A 36 -8.88 -3.66 13.14
C SER A 36 -9.32 -2.21 13.29
N ILE A 37 -8.40 -1.25 13.32
CA ILE A 37 -8.73 0.18 13.37
C ILE A 37 -9.45 0.63 12.10
N ILE A 38 -8.94 0.24 10.92
CA ILE A 38 -9.55 0.59 9.64
C ILE A 38 -10.96 0.00 9.55
N ASP A 39 -11.15 -1.26 9.96
CA ASP A 39 -12.45 -1.94 9.91
C ASP A 39 -13.49 -1.24 10.81
N VAL A 40 -13.10 -0.84 12.02
CA VAL A 40 -13.96 -0.08 12.93
C VAL A 40 -14.27 1.32 12.39
N LEU A 41 -13.27 2.02 11.85
CA LEU A 41 -13.47 3.32 11.21
C LEU A 41 -14.42 3.22 10.03
N TRP A 42 -14.23 2.22 9.17
CA TRP A 42 -15.09 1.99 8.00
C TRP A 42 -16.54 1.68 8.40
N LEU A 43 -16.73 0.85 9.43
CA LEU A 43 -18.06 0.53 9.96
C LEU A 43 -18.81 1.74 10.53
N SER A 44 -18.11 2.80 10.97
CA SER A 44 -18.74 3.99 11.55
C SER A 44 -19.67 4.75 10.59
N GLY A 45 -19.53 4.56 9.27
CA GLY A 45 -20.37 5.20 8.25
C GLY A 45 -20.41 6.73 8.32
N THR A 46 -19.42 7.37 8.94
CA THR A 46 -19.43 8.83 9.18
C THR A 46 -18.26 9.47 8.45
N PRO A 47 -18.45 10.04 7.24
CA PRO A 47 -17.33 10.53 6.41
C PRO A 47 -16.44 11.56 7.10
N SER A 48 -17.04 12.49 7.87
CA SER A 48 -16.32 13.51 8.62
C SER A 48 -15.39 12.95 9.71
N LEU A 49 -15.65 11.73 10.18
CA LEU A 49 -14.76 10.97 11.05
C LEU A 49 -13.79 10.11 10.24
N GLN A 50 -14.29 9.39 9.23
CA GLN A 50 -13.49 8.45 8.45
C GLN A 50 -12.33 9.13 7.73
N ILE A 51 -12.58 10.22 7.02
CA ILE A 51 -11.58 10.91 6.19
C ILE A 51 -10.33 11.31 7.00
N PRO A 52 -10.44 12.14 8.07
CA PRO A 52 -9.25 12.59 8.79
C PRO A 52 -8.52 11.44 9.49
N PHE A 53 -9.24 10.44 10.01
CA PHE A 53 -8.62 9.32 10.70
C PHE A 53 -7.93 8.35 9.74
N LEU A 54 -8.51 8.05 8.58
CA LEU A 54 -7.87 7.21 7.56
C LEU A 54 -6.63 7.89 6.97
N LEU A 55 -6.67 9.21 6.73
CA LEU A 55 -5.50 9.98 6.32
C LEU A 55 -4.38 9.93 7.37
N ASN A 56 -4.73 9.95 8.66
CA ASN A 56 -3.77 9.78 9.74
C ASN A 56 -3.19 8.36 9.78
N VAL A 57 -4.02 7.32 9.60
CA VAL A 57 -3.55 5.93 9.51
C VAL A 57 -2.58 5.75 8.35
N ALA A 58 -2.90 6.26 7.17
CA ALA A 58 -2.00 6.20 6.00
C ALA A 58 -0.69 6.96 6.26
N SER A 59 -0.75 8.11 6.93
CA SER A 59 0.45 8.86 7.31
C SER A 59 1.32 8.16 8.36
N GLU A 60 0.74 7.41 9.29
CA GLU A 60 1.50 6.63 10.27
C GLU A 60 2.08 5.37 9.64
N PHE A 61 1.34 4.75 8.72
CA PHE A 61 1.78 3.59 7.97
C PHE A 61 3.10 3.83 7.23
N THR A 62 3.28 4.99 6.59
CA THR A 62 4.55 5.32 5.90
C THR A 62 5.76 5.37 6.85
N ARG A 63 5.54 5.73 8.13
CA ARG A 63 6.60 5.69 9.15
C ARG A 63 6.84 4.29 9.68
N TYR A 64 5.77 3.50 9.80
CA TYR A 64 5.84 2.16 10.36
C TYR A 64 6.47 1.17 9.38
N ILE A 65 6.18 1.24 8.09
CA ILE A 65 6.66 0.24 7.12
C ILE A 65 8.20 0.16 7.06
N VAL A 66 8.89 1.30 7.18
CA VAL A 66 10.36 1.36 7.16
C VAL A 66 11.01 0.98 8.50
N SER A 67 10.21 0.74 9.54
CA SER A 67 10.68 0.52 10.91
C SER A 67 10.75 -0.94 11.33
N PHE A 68 10.41 -1.86 10.43
CA PHE A 68 10.37 -3.30 10.68
C PHE A 68 10.94 -4.05 9.47
N PRO A 69 11.38 -5.30 9.66
CA PRO A 69 11.63 -6.20 8.54
C PRO A 69 10.40 -6.27 7.61
N PRO A 70 10.61 -6.28 6.29
CA PRO A 70 9.53 -6.31 5.31
C PRO A 70 8.54 -7.45 5.52
N SER A 71 7.24 -7.17 5.38
CA SER A 71 6.20 -8.19 5.40
C SER A 71 5.19 -7.95 4.28
N PRO A 72 5.52 -8.35 3.03
CA PRO A 72 4.75 -7.98 1.84
C PRO A 72 3.25 -8.31 1.95
N ARG A 73 2.92 -9.53 2.38
CA ARG A 73 1.53 -9.98 2.52
C ARG A 73 0.73 -9.12 3.51
N ALA A 74 1.32 -8.76 4.64
CA ALA A 74 0.67 -7.91 5.63
C ALA A 74 0.52 -6.47 5.12
N THR A 75 1.58 -5.94 4.48
CA THR A 75 1.60 -4.64 3.81
C THR A 75 0.43 -4.49 2.82
N PHE A 76 0.29 -5.44 1.87
CA PHE A 76 -0.74 -5.35 0.84
C PHE A 76 -2.17 -5.50 1.37
N VAL A 77 -2.38 -6.20 2.49
CA VAL A 77 -3.70 -6.24 3.14
C VAL A 77 -4.14 -4.85 3.59
N ILE A 78 -3.24 -4.08 4.20
CA ILE A 78 -3.53 -2.72 4.66
C ILE A 78 -3.72 -1.77 3.48
N LEU A 79 -2.82 -1.82 2.49
CA LEU A 79 -2.89 -0.93 1.33
C LEU A 79 -4.16 -1.14 0.51
N ARG A 80 -4.59 -2.40 0.29
CA ARG A 80 -5.86 -2.67 -0.41
C ARG A 80 -7.07 -2.14 0.34
N LYS A 81 -7.08 -2.23 1.68
CA LYS A 81 -8.16 -1.67 2.50
C LYS A 81 -8.19 -0.15 2.44
N LEU A 82 -7.03 0.50 2.58
CA LEU A 82 -6.93 1.96 2.48
C LEU A 82 -7.32 2.44 1.08
N ASP A 83 -6.89 1.74 0.03
CA ASP A 83 -7.26 2.04 -1.35
C ASP A 83 -8.77 1.97 -1.55
N LYS A 84 -9.41 0.89 -1.11
CA LYS A 84 -10.86 0.77 -1.14
C LYS A 84 -11.55 1.91 -0.40
N CYS A 85 -11.11 2.21 0.83
CA CYS A 85 -11.75 3.25 1.65
C CYS A 85 -11.63 4.63 1.01
N PHE A 86 -10.42 5.03 0.59
CA PHE A 86 -10.21 6.33 -0.03
C PHE A 86 -10.93 6.47 -1.36
N ALA A 87 -10.84 5.47 -2.24
CA ALA A 87 -11.55 5.49 -3.52
C ALA A 87 -13.07 5.60 -3.33
N SER A 88 -13.62 4.85 -2.38
CA SER A 88 -15.07 4.89 -2.07
C SER A 88 -15.50 6.25 -1.50
N LEU A 89 -14.69 6.85 -0.61
CA LEU A 89 -14.95 8.19 -0.05
C LEU A 89 -14.83 9.30 -1.09
N LEU A 90 -13.99 9.13 -2.11
CA LEU A 90 -13.82 10.09 -3.20
C LEU A 90 -15.01 10.11 -4.16
N CYS A 91 -15.65 8.95 -4.37
CA CYS A 91 -16.80 8.82 -5.28
C CYS A 91 -18.17 8.71 -4.56
N GLY A 92 -18.18 8.64 -3.23
CA GLY A 92 -19.40 8.63 -2.41
C GLY A 92 -20.20 7.32 -2.44
N GLN A 93 -19.61 6.24 -2.97
CA GLN A 93 -20.20 4.91 -3.07
C GLN A 93 -19.11 3.86 -2.83
N ASP A 94 -19.47 2.68 -2.31
CA ASP A 94 -18.53 1.57 -2.21
C ASP A 94 -18.09 1.15 -3.62
N ILE A 95 -16.77 1.14 -3.87
CA ILE A 95 -16.25 0.84 -5.22
C ILE A 95 -16.55 -0.57 -5.70
N ASP A 96 -16.82 -1.52 -4.81
CA ASP A 96 -17.11 -2.91 -5.16
C ASP A 96 -18.61 -3.12 -5.33
N THR A 97 -19.42 -2.71 -4.35
CA THR A 97 -20.87 -2.96 -4.36
C THR A 97 -21.65 -1.92 -5.15
N LYS A 98 -21.05 -0.76 -5.43
CA LYS A 98 -21.70 0.43 -6.03
C LYS A 98 -22.84 1.00 -5.19
N GLU A 99 -22.96 0.61 -3.93
CA GLU A 99 -23.96 1.17 -3.02
C GLU A 99 -23.51 2.55 -2.51
N PRO A 100 -24.43 3.52 -2.40
CA PRO A 100 -24.10 4.83 -1.85
C PRO A 100 -23.63 4.71 -0.41
N LEU A 101 -22.56 5.43 -0.06
CA LEU A 101 -22.07 5.44 1.31
C LEU A 101 -22.97 6.28 2.21
N PRO A 102 -23.13 5.89 3.49
CA PRO A 102 -23.82 6.73 4.47
C PRO A 102 -23.17 8.12 4.58
N GLY A 103 -24.00 9.16 4.67
CA GLY A 103 -23.55 10.55 4.71
C GLY A 103 -23.35 11.21 3.35
N PHE A 104 -23.50 10.47 2.24
CA PHE A 104 -23.41 10.99 0.87
C PHE A 104 -24.77 11.21 0.19
N GLU A 105 -25.86 11.24 0.95
CA GLU A 105 -27.23 11.41 0.44
C GLU A 105 -27.39 12.74 -0.32
N ASN A 106 -26.61 13.76 0.08
CA ASN A 106 -26.56 15.09 -0.55
C ASN A 106 -25.40 15.24 -1.56
N GLY A 107 -24.90 14.12 -2.08
CA GLY A 107 -23.76 14.06 -2.99
C GLY A 107 -22.39 14.20 -2.29
N LEU A 108 -21.37 14.55 -3.06
CA LEU A 108 -19.96 14.53 -2.62
C LEU A 108 -19.55 15.63 -1.62
N ARG A 109 -20.51 16.42 -1.11
CA ARG A 109 -20.22 17.52 -0.18
C ARG A 109 -19.71 17.04 1.18
N ALA A 110 -20.14 15.85 1.61
CA ALA A 110 -19.65 15.22 2.84
C ALA A 110 -18.34 14.45 2.65
N GLY A 111 -17.90 14.29 1.39
CA GLY A 111 -16.66 13.60 1.03
C GLY A 111 -15.41 14.45 1.27
N MET A 112 -14.30 14.01 0.68
CA MET A 112 -13.01 14.70 0.81
C MET A 112 -13.06 16.12 0.24
N THR A 113 -12.61 17.09 1.04
CA THR A 113 -12.36 18.46 0.59
C THR A 113 -11.17 18.51 -0.35
N THR A 114 -10.98 19.61 -1.09
CA THR A 114 -9.78 19.79 -1.95
C THR A 114 -8.48 19.60 -1.16
N THR A 115 -8.43 20.11 0.08
CA THR A 115 -7.27 19.93 0.97
C THR A 115 -7.05 18.46 1.32
N ASP A 116 -8.11 17.73 1.67
CA ASP A 116 -8.03 16.29 1.96
C ASP A 116 -7.57 15.50 0.73
N MET A 117 -8.05 15.85 -0.46
CA MET A 117 -7.68 15.19 -1.71
C MET A 117 -6.21 15.42 -2.06
N VAL A 118 -5.70 16.65 -1.94
CA VAL A 118 -4.27 16.93 -2.16
C VAL A 118 -3.40 16.19 -1.14
N ARG A 119 -3.82 16.13 0.13
CA ARG A 119 -3.13 15.36 1.16
C ARG A 119 -3.16 13.87 0.88
N CYS A 120 -4.32 13.32 0.49
CA CYS A 120 -4.49 11.93 0.11
C CYS A 120 -3.57 11.57 -1.06
N ARG A 121 -3.54 12.40 -2.11
CA ARG A 121 -2.64 12.23 -3.26
C ARG A 121 -1.18 12.14 -2.83
N SER A 122 -0.71 13.08 -2.01
CA SER A 122 0.67 13.09 -1.53
C SER A 122 1.01 11.84 -0.70
N LEU A 123 0.11 11.40 0.17
CA LEU A 123 0.30 10.20 0.98
C LEU A 123 0.33 8.91 0.13
N VAL A 124 -0.53 8.83 -0.88
CA VAL A 124 -0.59 7.71 -1.81
C VAL A 124 0.71 7.62 -2.63
N GLU A 125 1.17 8.73 -3.18
CA GLU A 125 2.42 8.79 -3.95
C GLU A 125 3.62 8.39 -3.09
N GLN A 126 3.74 8.93 -1.86
CA GLN A 126 4.80 8.55 -0.92
C GLN A 126 4.73 7.08 -0.53
N SER A 127 3.53 6.54 -0.27
CA SER A 127 3.36 5.13 0.10
C SER A 127 3.83 4.20 -1.02
N ARG A 128 3.56 4.54 -2.29
CA ARG A 128 4.00 3.72 -3.44
C ARG A 128 5.51 3.65 -3.55
N ILE A 129 6.18 4.79 -3.39
CA ILE A 129 7.65 4.84 -3.41
C ILE A 129 8.23 3.99 -2.29
N LEU A 130 7.73 4.15 -1.06
CA LEU A 130 8.21 3.39 0.10
C LEU A 130 7.96 1.89 -0.03
N VAL A 131 6.80 1.49 -0.55
CA VAL A 131 6.48 0.07 -0.75
C VAL A 131 7.37 -0.53 -1.82
N MET A 132 7.63 0.20 -2.91
CA MET A 132 8.59 -0.22 -3.93
C MET A 132 9.98 -0.38 -3.33
N GLU A 133 10.48 0.61 -2.59
CA GLU A 133 11.81 0.56 -1.96
C GLU A 133 11.94 -0.59 -0.96
N VAL A 134 11.03 -0.67 0.02
CA VAL A 134 11.11 -1.64 1.12
C VAL A 134 10.93 -3.08 0.63
N LEU A 135 10.08 -3.31 -0.37
CA LEU A 135 9.79 -4.66 -0.86
C LEU A 135 10.76 -5.11 -1.95
N SER A 136 11.34 -4.19 -2.74
CA SER A 136 12.36 -4.54 -3.73
C SER A 136 13.72 -4.80 -3.10
N SER A 137 14.15 -4.00 -2.12
CA SER A 137 15.45 -4.20 -1.45
C SER A 137 15.56 -5.52 -0.68
N ASN A 138 14.45 -6.08 -0.21
CA ASN A 138 14.45 -7.37 0.49
C ASN A 138 14.61 -8.58 -0.45
N THR A 139 14.46 -8.39 -1.75
CA THR A 139 14.60 -9.46 -2.74
C THR A 139 16.09 -9.69 -3.07
N GLU A 140 16.94 -8.70 -2.83
CA GLU A 140 18.39 -8.75 -3.11
C GLU A 140 19.22 -9.41 -1.98
N GLU A 141 18.70 -9.51 -0.74
CA GLU A 141 19.46 -10.03 0.41
C GLU A 141 19.37 -11.57 0.60
N THR A 142 18.75 -12.31 -0.32
CA THR A 142 18.56 -13.77 -0.17
C THR A 142 19.48 -14.64 -1.05
N ASP A 143 20.40 -14.04 -1.81
CA ASP A 143 21.25 -14.76 -2.78
C ASP A 143 22.68 -15.10 -2.28
N ASP A 144 23.06 -14.74 -1.04
CA ASP A 144 24.43 -14.96 -0.52
C ASP A 144 24.51 -15.96 0.65
N ALA A 145 23.82 -17.10 0.53
CA ALA A 145 24.02 -18.24 1.41
C ALA A 145 24.09 -19.54 0.60
N ASP A 146 25.23 -19.77 -0.08
CA ASP A 146 25.86 -21.09 -0.23
C ASP A 146 27.10 -21.00 -1.15
N LEU A 147 28.26 -20.69 -0.58
CA LEU A 147 29.54 -21.20 -1.07
C LEU A 147 30.39 -21.58 0.16
N ASP A 148 30.03 -22.75 0.68
CA ASP A 148 30.78 -23.52 1.66
C ASP A 148 32.10 -24.05 1.06
N ASP A 149 33.11 -24.00 1.91
CA ASP A 149 34.33 -24.82 1.95
C ASP A 149 35.32 -24.82 0.76
N GLY A 150 36.15 -23.77 0.71
CA GLY A 150 37.47 -23.84 0.06
C GLY A 150 38.47 -24.59 0.92
N GLY A 151 38.36 -25.92 0.93
CA GLY A 151 39.20 -26.85 1.68
C GLY A 151 39.88 -27.91 0.80
N GLU A 152 40.63 -27.49 -0.22
CA GLU A 152 41.37 -28.44 -1.08
C GLU A 152 42.67 -28.91 -0.39
N SER A 153 42.65 -30.13 0.15
CA SER A 153 43.85 -30.95 0.38
C SER A 153 44.01 -31.94 -0.78
N ASP A 154 45.22 -31.99 -1.34
CA ASP A 154 45.68 -32.90 -2.38
C ASP A 154 45.19 -34.36 -2.25
N THR A 155 44.84 -35.00 -3.37
CA THR A 155 45.47 -36.25 -3.84
C THR A 155 44.96 -36.68 -5.22
N ASP A 156 45.90 -36.81 -6.16
CA ASP A 156 45.76 -37.48 -7.45
C ASP A 156 45.51 -38.99 -7.29
N ASN A 157 44.55 -39.57 -8.05
CA ASN A 157 44.71 -40.89 -8.66
C ASN A 157 43.69 -41.17 -9.79
N ASP A 158 44.20 -41.57 -10.95
CA ASP A 158 43.49 -42.04 -12.13
C ASP A 158 42.72 -43.37 -11.91
N ARG A 159 41.57 -43.56 -12.61
CA ARG A 159 41.27 -44.72 -13.50
C ARG A 159 39.77 -44.87 -13.88
N ASP A 160 39.52 -44.62 -15.17
CA ASP A 160 38.79 -45.40 -16.19
C ASP A 160 37.52 -46.25 -15.90
N ALA A 161 36.58 -46.13 -16.86
CA ALA A 161 35.59 -47.09 -17.39
C ALA A 161 34.25 -47.41 -16.67
N LEU A 162 33.18 -46.79 -17.21
CA LEU A 162 31.87 -47.35 -17.65
C LEU A 162 30.94 -48.10 -16.65
N SER A 163 29.76 -47.52 -16.38
CA SER A 163 28.48 -48.27 -16.41
C SER A 163 27.23 -47.39 -16.62
N VAL A 164 26.62 -47.59 -17.79
CA VAL A 164 25.21 -47.53 -18.19
C VAL A 164 24.13 -47.26 -17.12
N ALA A 165 23.32 -46.23 -17.39
CA ALA A 165 21.90 -45.98 -17.07
C ALA A 165 21.36 -46.29 -15.66
N ASN A 166 20.91 -45.25 -14.93
CA ASN A 166 19.65 -45.30 -14.20
C ASN A 166 19.14 -43.90 -13.77
N LEU A 167 17.93 -43.56 -14.24
CA LEU A 167 16.82 -42.94 -13.51
C LEU A 167 17.05 -41.63 -12.70
N GLY A 168 16.41 -40.56 -13.19
CA GLY A 168 15.35 -39.92 -12.42
C GLY A 168 15.73 -38.80 -11.44
N THR A 169 15.00 -37.70 -11.60
CA THR A 169 14.62 -36.72 -10.55
C THR A 169 15.70 -35.84 -9.93
N GLY A 170 15.73 -34.60 -10.41
CA GLY A 170 16.35 -33.45 -9.74
C GLY A 170 15.86 -32.10 -10.26
N GLN A 171 14.65 -32.02 -10.83
CA GLN A 171 13.98 -30.74 -11.09
C GLN A 171 13.35 -30.26 -9.77
N GLY A 172 14.18 -29.70 -8.91
CA GLY A 172 13.77 -29.10 -7.65
C GLY A 172 13.91 -27.58 -7.72
N SER A 173 12.81 -26.91 -8.07
CA SER A 173 12.38 -25.66 -7.45
C SER A 173 13.00 -24.30 -7.86
N THR A 174 13.02 -23.97 -9.16
CA THR A 174 13.08 -22.54 -9.62
C THR A 174 11.70 -21.96 -9.99
N ALA A 175 10.75 -22.82 -10.39
CA ALA A 175 9.43 -22.38 -10.89
C ALA A 175 8.50 -21.75 -9.83
N TRP A 176 8.75 -21.98 -8.53
CA TRP A 176 7.92 -21.42 -7.44
C TRP A 176 8.39 -20.04 -6.98
N VAL A 177 9.67 -19.73 -7.11
CA VAL A 177 10.25 -18.43 -6.71
C VAL A 177 9.89 -17.35 -7.72
N GLU A 178 9.92 -17.69 -9.02
CA GLU A 178 9.53 -16.77 -10.09
C GLU A 178 8.03 -16.35 -10.02
N ASP A 179 7.13 -17.27 -9.63
CA ASP A 179 5.69 -16.94 -9.49
C ASP A 179 5.44 -15.98 -8.31
N ASP A 180 6.12 -16.18 -7.18
CA ASP A 180 5.95 -15.31 -6.01
C ASP A 180 6.52 -13.90 -6.26
N GLU A 181 7.67 -13.78 -6.92
CA GLU A 181 8.24 -12.46 -7.29
C GLU A 181 7.39 -11.73 -8.34
N ALA A 182 6.87 -12.44 -9.35
CA ALA A 182 5.94 -11.89 -10.33
C ALA A 182 4.62 -11.41 -9.69
N ARG A 183 4.11 -12.13 -8.69
CA ARG A 183 2.91 -11.72 -7.93
C ARG A 183 3.19 -10.50 -7.06
N LEU A 184 4.34 -10.46 -6.39
CA LEU A 184 4.75 -9.33 -5.57
C LEU A 184 4.94 -8.07 -6.41
N SER A 185 5.64 -8.17 -7.54
CA SER A 185 5.81 -7.03 -8.47
C SER A 185 4.46 -6.51 -9.00
N MET A 186 3.54 -7.41 -9.35
CA MET A 186 2.18 -7.04 -9.75
C MET A 186 1.40 -6.33 -8.63
N ASP A 187 1.52 -6.80 -7.38
CA ASP A 187 0.87 -6.17 -6.23
C ASP A 187 1.47 -4.78 -5.92
N VAL A 188 2.79 -4.58 -6.08
CA VAL A 188 3.44 -3.26 -5.94
C VAL A 188 2.88 -2.25 -6.94
N VAL A 189 2.67 -2.65 -8.20
CA VAL A 189 2.13 -1.76 -9.23
C VAL A 189 0.70 -1.30 -8.90
N ARG A 190 -0.10 -2.19 -8.30
CA ARG A 190 -1.52 -1.97 -7.97
C ARG A 190 -1.75 -1.16 -6.69
N VAL A 191 -0.71 -0.81 -5.95
CA VAL A 191 -0.84 -0.02 -4.72
C VAL A 191 -1.56 1.30 -5.02
N TYR A 192 -2.72 1.48 -4.37
CA TYR A 192 -3.60 2.65 -4.48
C TYR A 192 -4.17 2.94 -5.88
N GLU A 193 -4.27 1.92 -6.75
CA GLU A 193 -4.77 2.08 -8.12
C GLU A 193 -6.14 2.78 -8.17
N ASN A 194 -7.12 2.33 -7.38
CA ASN A 194 -8.47 2.90 -7.40
C ASN A 194 -8.47 4.35 -6.89
N THR A 195 -7.73 4.61 -5.83
CA THR A 195 -7.63 5.93 -5.21
C THR A 195 -7.03 6.94 -6.18
N ILE A 196 -5.97 6.56 -6.90
CA ILE A 196 -5.34 7.43 -7.91
C ILE A 196 -6.33 7.79 -9.00
N VAL A 197 -7.08 6.81 -9.52
CA VAL A 197 -8.12 7.05 -10.54
C VAL A 197 -9.17 8.05 -10.03
N GLN A 198 -9.69 7.84 -8.82
CA GLN A 198 -10.73 8.72 -8.27
C GLN A 198 -10.19 10.12 -7.92
N LEU A 199 -8.95 10.23 -7.44
CA LEU A 199 -8.28 11.52 -7.27
C LEU A 199 -8.09 12.23 -8.61
N GLY A 200 -7.73 11.51 -9.67
CA GLY A 200 -7.62 12.05 -11.03
C GLY A 200 -8.94 12.65 -11.52
N ASN A 201 -10.04 11.91 -11.35
CA ASN A 201 -11.38 12.39 -11.70
C ASN A 201 -11.75 13.66 -10.91
N ARG A 202 -11.52 13.66 -9.59
CA ARG A 202 -11.92 14.75 -8.71
C ARG A 202 -11.04 15.99 -8.83
N LEU A 203 -9.72 15.81 -8.83
CA LEU A 203 -8.76 16.91 -8.88
C LEU A 203 -8.55 17.42 -10.32
N GLY A 204 -8.60 16.53 -11.31
CA GLY A 204 -8.58 16.89 -12.73
C GLY A 204 -9.74 17.80 -13.12
N ASP A 205 -10.94 17.54 -12.60
CA ASP A 205 -12.10 18.43 -12.78
C ASP A 205 -11.96 19.77 -12.03
N THR A 206 -11.26 19.80 -10.88
CA THR A 206 -11.05 21.05 -10.12
C THR A 206 -9.92 21.93 -10.63
N LEU A 207 -8.86 21.37 -11.23
CA LEU A 207 -7.76 22.12 -11.85
C LEU A 207 -8.02 22.42 -13.33
N GLY A 208 -8.77 21.54 -14.01
CA GLY A 208 -9.21 21.68 -15.40
C GLY A 208 -10.51 22.45 -15.53
N GLY A 209 -10.77 23.42 -14.63
CA GLY A 209 -11.92 24.30 -14.72
C GLY A 209 -12.03 24.81 -16.15
N LYS A 210 -13.13 24.45 -16.83
CA LYS A 210 -13.51 25.02 -18.12
C LYS A 210 -13.36 26.52 -17.98
N ILE A 211 -12.35 27.10 -18.63
CA ILE A 211 -12.25 28.53 -18.75
C ILE A 211 -13.42 28.91 -19.64
N GLN A 212 -14.54 29.24 -19.02
CA GLN A 212 -15.68 29.83 -19.68
C GLN A 212 -15.31 31.28 -19.94
N ILE A 213 -14.42 31.50 -20.92
CA ILE A 213 -14.23 32.81 -21.53
C ILE A 213 -15.51 33.05 -22.32
N GLY A 214 -16.46 33.68 -21.66
CA GLY A 214 -17.61 34.27 -22.33
C GLY A 214 -17.11 35.34 -23.28
N ILE A 215 -16.84 34.96 -24.53
CA ILE A 215 -16.84 35.91 -25.64
C ILE A 215 -18.33 36.15 -25.93
N GLY A 216 -18.95 36.97 -25.07
CA GLY A 216 -20.23 37.61 -25.34
C GLY A 216 -19.97 38.73 -26.34
N ALA A 217 -20.15 38.44 -27.62
CA ALA A 217 -20.34 39.46 -28.62
C ALA A 217 -21.75 40.05 -28.42
N GLU A 218 -21.87 41.03 -27.53
CA GLU A 218 -23.03 41.92 -27.51
C GLU A 218 -22.80 43.04 -28.52
N ASP A 219 -23.22 42.79 -29.76
CA ASP A 219 -23.42 43.82 -30.76
C ASP A 219 -24.76 44.49 -30.45
N HIS A 220 -24.71 45.64 -29.74
CA HIS A 220 -25.87 46.50 -29.55
C HIS A 220 -25.82 47.64 -30.58
N PRO A 221 -26.82 47.75 -31.47
CA PRO A 221 -26.83 48.80 -32.47
C PRO A 221 -27.06 50.17 -31.83
N ARG A 222 -26.33 51.17 -32.34
CA ARG A 222 -26.44 52.57 -31.96
C ARG A 222 -27.88 53.08 -32.19
N PRO A 223 -28.40 53.97 -31.34
CA PRO A 223 -29.65 54.64 -31.62
C PRO A 223 -29.41 55.69 -32.72
N ASP A 224 -30.13 55.56 -33.82
CA ASP A 224 -30.32 56.63 -34.79
C ASP A 224 -31.42 57.58 -34.26
N ASN A 225 -31.03 58.85 -34.13
CA ASN A 225 -31.80 60.11 -34.12
C ASN A 225 -33.24 60.12 -33.56
#